data_AF-A0A948PQS6-F1
#
_entry.id   AF-A0A948PQS6-F1
#
_cell.length_a   1.000
_cell.length_b   1.000
_cell.length_c   1.000
_cell.angle_alpha   90.00
_cell.angle_beta   90.00
_cell.angle_gamma   90.00
#
_symmetry.space_group_name_H-M   'P 1'
#
loop_
_entity.id
_entity.type
_entity.pdbx_description
1 polymer ?
#
loop_
_entity_poly.entity_id
_entity_poly.type
_entity_poly.pdbx_seq_one_letter_code
_entity_poly.pdbx_strand_id
1 'polypeptide(L)'
;IEEEAFKAFKDRYPNELFNKVLKTHPSPDHWSFKGYYGPGHSNTKVLSIRKYIMDILRENGVLTDLPEDVHKKYKERFESFLWKDTFKKDDDNSQMIPHYTDLGVLCYQKGFLEGLVGKDVYTKTWQEIMDLKKTFIEQKNRFGNNQIYHLFVFPDTVKDARQFMAFFLELFWAHGEELWPEGETLSSREDCWTLFKDKVKSDAFAETLEFMRELVGDGEAIPNPNVGGHYHQSILSRRWYGKIKLYRQDMENRRRVEKPDFDFAIVPLPEVKPEIGSTSCLDIYCLGVMKGALAPETGWMFIDELLDFDRDIQQCARRGFPIVKEGVYRSDHIKKALSLDYNIITSIVLPKETSDRKICFRRTCDIPYYYEVEQLFAPIIRGIFDQDKRLEDIQASLAEAIIEEKLAKE
;
A
#
# COMPACT_ATOMS: atom_id res chain seq x y z
N ILE A 1 -25.11 5.89 -30.68
CA ILE A 1 -25.62 5.21 -29.48
C ILE A 1 -24.88 5.71 -28.23
N GLU A 2 -23.54 5.65 -28.15
CA GLU A 2 -22.78 6.22 -27.01
C GLU A 2 -22.87 7.75 -26.90
N GLU A 3 -22.69 8.51 -27.98
CA GLU A 3 -22.77 9.98 -27.95
C GLU A 3 -24.17 10.50 -27.57
N GLU A 4 -25.23 9.82 -28.01
CA GLU A 4 -26.60 10.18 -27.67
C GLU A 4 -26.93 9.83 -26.21
N ALA A 5 -26.44 8.69 -25.70
CA ALA A 5 -26.60 8.32 -24.30
C ALA A 5 -25.83 9.27 -23.37
N PHE A 6 -24.61 9.67 -23.77
CA PHE A 6 -23.77 10.59 -23.01
C PHE A 6 -24.32 12.02 -23.02
N LYS A 7 -24.84 12.47 -24.17
CA LYS A 7 -25.53 13.76 -24.31
C LYS A 7 -26.83 13.78 -23.50
N ALA A 8 -27.65 12.75 -23.62
CA ALA A 8 -28.88 12.62 -22.83
C ALA A 8 -28.60 12.58 -21.31
N PHE A 9 -27.49 11.98 -20.89
CA PHE A 9 -27.07 11.98 -19.49
C PHE A 9 -26.63 13.37 -19.01
N LYS A 10 -25.79 14.08 -19.77
CA LYS A 10 -25.36 15.47 -19.44
C LYS A 10 -26.53 16.46 -19.44
N ASP A 11 -27.44 16.33 -20.41
CA ASP A 11 -28.63 17.18 -20.52
C ASP A 11 -29.61 16.93 -19.35
N ARG A 12 -29.65 15.69 -18.84
CA ARG A 12 -30.53 15.31 -17.73
C ARG A 12 -29.97 15.64 -16.35
N TYR A 13 -28.64 15.72 -16.21
CA TYR A 13 -27.97 16.00 -14.93
C TYR A 13 -26.87 17.08 -15.06
N PRO A 14 -27.22 18.33 -15.44
CA PRO A 14 -26.25 19.36 -15.81
C PRO A 14 -25.39 19.90 -14.65
N ASN A 15 -25.76 19.61 -13.38
CA ASN A 15 -25.21 20.28 -12.20
C ASN A 15 -24.73 19.35 -11.06
N GLU A 16 -24.72 18.01 -11.20
CA GLU A 16 -24.37 17.11 -10.09
C GLU A 16 -22.87 16.76 -10.06
N LEU A 17 -22.23 17.01 -8.91
CA LEU A 17 -20.85 16.63 -8.59
C LEU A 17 -20.83 15.31 -7.80
N PHE A 18 -20.10 14.31 -8.30
CA PHE A 18 -19.89 13.00 -7.66
C PHE A 18 -19.39 13.14 -6.22
N ASN A 19 -19.97 12.39 -5.28
CA ASN A 19 -19.54 12.37 -3.88
C ASN A 19 -19.22 10.94 -3.41
N LYS A 20 -18.08 10.77 -2.73
CA LYS A 20 -17.66 9.50 -2.09
C LYS A 20 -18.59 9.18 -0.93
N VAL A 21 -19.25 8.02 -0.93
CA VAL A 21 -20.04 7.54 0.21
C VAL A 21 -19.14 6.66 1.08
N LEU A 22 -18.46 7.28 2.05
CA LEU A 22 -17.74 6.54 3.08
C LEU A 22 -18.76 5.94 4.06
N LYS A 23 -18.81 4.61 4.19
CA LYS A 23 -19.38 3.95 5.37
C LYS A 23 -18.26 3.26 6.15
N THR A 24 -18.29 3.45 7.46
CA THR A 24 -17.43 2.82 8.46
C THR A 24 -17.68 1.32 8.53
N HIS A 25 -16.86 0.50 7.85
CA HIS A 25 -16.65 -0.96 8.03
C HIS A 25 -17.87 -1.93 7.97
N PRO A 26 -17.66 -3.25 7.68
CA PRO A 26 -16.63 -3.89 6.87
C PRO A 26 -17.24 -4.26 5.50
N SER A 27 -17.09 -3.40 4.51
CA SER A 27 -17.48 -3.65 3.12
C SER A 27 -16.57 -2.76 2.27
N PRO A 28 -16.09 -3.19 1.08
CA PRO A 28 -15.16 -2.38 0.28
C PRO A 28 -15.73 -0.97 0.03
N ASP A 29 -14.86 0.03 -0.19
CA ASP A 29 -15.28 1.40 -0.48
C ASP A 29 -16.21 1.40 -1.72
N HIS A 30 -17.51 1.64 -1.54
CA HIS A 30 -18.49 1.77 -2.63
C HIS A 30 -18.72 3.24 -2.95
N TRP A 31 -18.78 3.57 -4.25
CA TRP A 31 -19.25 4.87 -4.72
C TRP A 31 -20.74 4.75 -5.06
N SER A 32 -21.56 5.66 -4.54
CA SER A 32 -23.00 5.71 -4.79
C SER A 32 -23.43 7.17 -4.94
N PHE A 33 -24.38 7.46 -5.82
CA PHE A 33 -24.96 8.79 -6.01
C PHE A 33 -25.62 9.25 -4.69
N LYS A 34 -25.28 10.45 -4.17
CA LYS A 34 -25.87 10.94 -2.92
C LYS A 34 -27.21 11.63 -3.20
N GLY A 35 -28.26 10.87 -3.02
CA GLY A 35 -29.64 11.31 -3.03
C GLY A 35 -30.49 10.09 -3.34
N TYR A 36 -31.59 9.91 -2.62
CA TYR A 36 -32.63 8.93 -2.94
C TYR A 36 -32.40 7.49 -2.43
N TYR A 37 -33.16 7.17 -1.38
CA TYR A 37 -33.47 5.81 -0.92
C TYR A 37 -34.87 5.48 -1.47
N GLY A 38 -34.97 4.49 -2.38
CA GLY A 38 -36.22 4.11 -3.03
C GLY A 38 -36.05 3.01 -4.10
N PRO A 39 -37.08 2.18 -4.34
CA PRO A 39 -37.05 1.15 -5.39
C PRO A 39 -37.09 1.82 -6.77
N GLY A 40 -35.98 1.75 -7.50
CA GLY A 40 -35.79 2.41 -8.81
C GLY A 40 -34.43 3.06 -9.04
N HIS A 41 -33.49 2.97 -8.09
CA HIS A 41 -32.19 3.64 -8.21
C HIS A 41 -31.16 2.86 -9.02
N SER A 42 -30.38 3.61 -9.81
CA SER A 42 -29.17 3.14 -10.47
C SER A 42 -28.23 2.53 -9.42
N ASN A 43 -28.26 1.21 -9.31
CA ASN A 43 -27.42 0.42 -8.42
C ASN A 43 -26.04 0.25 -9.06
N THR A 44 -25.40 1.36 -9.44
CA THR A 44 -24.04 1.36 -9.98
C THR A 44 -23.08 1.00 -8.85
N LYS A 45 -22.50 -0.19 -8.92
CA LYS A 45 -21.58 -0.72 -7.90
C LYS A 45 -20.16 -0.73 -8.46
N VAL A 46 -19.49 0.41 -8.36
CA VAL A 46 -18.07 0.54 -8.72
C VAL A 46 -17.21 0.31 -7.48
N LEU A 47 -16.25 -0.60 -7.60
CA LEU A 47 -15.27 -0.94 -6.59
C LEU A 47 -13.93 -0.29 -6.93
N SER A 48 -13.22 0.24 -5.92
CA SER A 48 -11.80 0.53 -6.02
C SER A 48 -11.06 -0.14 -4.88
N ILE A 49 -10.42 -1.27 -5.16
CA ILE A 49 -9.82 -2.15 -4.17
C ILE A 49 -8.50 -2.73 -4.70
N ARG A 50 -7.72 -3.35 -3.81
CA ARG A 50 -6.42 -3.95 -4.18
C ARG A 50 -6.60 -5.06 -5.22
N LYS A 51 -5.63 -5.20 -6.12
CA LYS A 51 -5.64 -6.15 -7.24
C LYS A 51 -5.88 -7.58 -6.79
N TYR A 52 -5.16 -8.09 -5.79
CA TYR A 52 -5.34 -9.48 -5.34
C TYR A 52 -6.78 -9.79 -4.86
N ILE A 53 -7.49 -8.79 -4.32
CA ILE A 53 -8.91 -8.95 -3.96
C ILE A 53 -9.77 -8.89 -5.23
N MET A 54 -9.44 -8.01 -6.17
CA MET A 54 -10.11 -7.93 -7.46
C MET A 54 -9.97 -9.23 -8.26
N ASP A 55 -8.80 -9.87 -8.23
CA ASP A 55 -8.54 -11.18 -8.86
C ASP A 55 -9.48 -12.26 -8.29
N ILE A 56 -9.66 -12.30 -6.96
CA ILE A 56 -10.62 -13.20 -6.31
C ILE A 56 -12.05 -12.90 -6.79
N LEU A 57 -12.45 -11.63 -6.86
CA LEU A 57 -13.80 -11.27 -7.34
C LEU A 57 -14.00 -11.65 -8.82
N ARG A 58 -12.97 -11.48 -9.65
CA ARG A 58 -12.95 -11.90 -11.07
C ARG A 58 -13.16 -13.40 -11.18
N GLU A 59 -12.33 -14.19 -10.49
CA GLU A 59 -12.36 -15.66 -10.51
C GLU A 59 -13.70 -16.23 -10.04
N ASN A 60 -14.36 -15.56 -9.10
CA ASN A 60 -15.70 -15.93 -8.62
C ASN A 60 -16.84 -15.40 -9.51
N GLY A 61 -16.53 -14.79 -10.65
CA GLY A 61 -17.53 -14.24 -11.58
C GLY A 61 -18.39 -13.12 -10.97
N VAL A 62 -17.84 -12.38 -9.99
CA VAL A 62 -18.52 -11.28 -9.28
C VAL A 62 -18.38 -9.96 -10.04
N LEU A 63 -17.47 -9.85 -10.99
CA LEU A 63 -17.27 -8.64 -11.79
C LEU A 63 -18.05 -8.70 -13.10
N THR A 64 -18.36 -7.51 -13.63
CA THR A 64 -18.95 -7.31 -14.95
C THR A 64 -17.84 -7.18 -15.97
N ASP A 65 -18.09 -7.66 -17.18
CA ASP A 65 -17.17 -7.49 -18.30
C ASP A 65 -17.04 -6.01 -18.68
N LEU A 66 -15.82 -5.66 -19.06
CA LEU A 66 -15.39 -4.39 -19.58
C LEU A 66 -15.76 -4.36 -21.06
N PRO A 67 -16.51 -3.33 -21.52
CA PRO A 67 -16.80 -3.17 -22.93
C PRO A 67 -15.50 -3.14 -23.76
N GLU A 68 -15.50 -3.77 -24.94
CA GLU A 68 -14.28 -3.94 -25.75
C GLU A 68 -13.63 -2.62 -26.15
N ASP A 69 -14.45 -1.61 -26.45
CA ASP A 69 -14.03 -0.25 -26.79
C ASP A 69 -13.34 0.44 -25.60
N VAL A 70 -13.90 0.28 -24.40
CA VAL A 70 -13.34 0.79 -23.15
C VAL A 70 -12.03 0.07 -22.83
N HIS A 71 -11.99 -1.25 -23.01
CA HIS A 71 -10.77 -2.05 -22.83
C HIS A 71 -9.65 -1.61 -23.77
N LYS A 72 -9.96 -1.44 -25.06
CA LYS A 72 -8.99 -0.96 -26.07
C LYS A 72 -8.45 0.43 -25.69
N LYS A 73 -9.35 1.35 -25.33
CA LYS A 73 -9.00 2.70 -24.88
C LYS A 73 -8.04 2.70 -23.69
N TYR A 74 -8.27 1.87 -22.67
CA TYR A 74 -7.36 1.81 -21.53
C TYR A 74 -6.06 1.11 -21.82
N LYS A 75 -6.07 0.04 -22.61
CA LYS A 75 -4.86 -0.65 -23.04
C LYS A 75 -3.87 0.32 -23.73
N GLU A 76 -4.38 1.21 -24.58
CA GLU A 76 -3.60 2.27 -25.23
C GLU A 76 -3.15 3.37 -24.25
N ARG A 77 -3.99 3.74 -23.27
CA ARG A 77 -3.67 4.78 -22.27
C ARG A 77 -2.64 4.35 -21.23
N PHE A 78 -2.56 3.06 -20.92
CA PHE A 78 -1.74 2.53 -19.84
C PHE A 78 -0.47 1.81 -20.30
N GLU A 79 0.01 2.03 -21.54
CA GLU A 79 1.22 1.42 -22.17
C GLU A 79 2.55 1.47 -21.37
N SER A 80 2.52 1.95 -20.13
CA SER A 80 3.55 1.82 -19.09
C SER A 80 3.93 0.36 -18.75
N PHE A 81 5.14 0.21 -18.19
CA PHE A 81 5.64 -1.04 -17.59
C PHE A 81 4.68 -1.61 -16.54
N LEU A 82 4.02 -0.75 -15.73
CA LEU A 82 3.04 -1.17 -14.73
C LEU A 82 1.87 -1.94 -15.34
N TRP A 83 1.35 -1.57 -16.50
CA TRP A 83 0.30 -2.38 -17.14
C TRP A 83 0.86 -3.71 -17.65
N LYS A 84 1.98 -3.68 -18.37
CA LYS A 84 2.56 -4.89 -19.00
C LYS A 84 3.03 -5.94 -17.99
N ASP A 85 3.58 -5.49 -16.86
CA ASP A 85 4.15 -6.36 -15.84
C ASP A 85 3.11 -6.79 -14.79
N THR A 86 2.04 -6.02 -14.60
CA THR A 86 0.98 -6.33 -13.61
C THR A 86 -0.17 -7.10 -14.24
N PHE A 87 -0.50 -6.78 -15.48
CA PHE A 87 -1.55 -7.40 -16.27
C PHE A 87 -0.82 -8.15 -17.36
N LYS A 88 -0.30 -9.33 -17.02
CA LYS A 88 0.47 -10.19 -17.94
C LYS A 88 -0.28 -10.27 -19.26
N LYS A 89 0.45 -10.35 -20.37
CA LYS A 89 -0.09 -10.26 -21.74
C LYS A 89 -1.24 -11.24 -22.04
N ASP A 90 -1.34 -12.31 -21.24
CA ASP A 90 -2.32 -13.40 -21.35
C ASP A 90 -3.33 -13.45 -20.19
N ASP A 91 -3.28 -12.54 -19.22
CA ASP A 91 -4.31 -12.45 -18.17
C ASP A 91 -5.60 -11.88 -18.79
N ASP A 92 -6.71 -12.61 -18.61
CA ASP A 92 -8.05 -12.11 -18.91
C ASP A 92 -8.39 -10.98 -17.93
N ASN A 93 -8.01 -9.76 -18.32
CA ASN A 93 -8.28 -8.52 -17.59
C ASN A 93 -9.51 -7.81 -18.12
N SER A 94 -10.38 -8.55 -18.79
CA SER A 94 -11.64 -8.04 -19.32
C SER A 94 -12.59 -7.54 -18.24
N GLN A 95 -12.27 -7.55 -16.95
CA GLN A 95 -13.22 -7.19 -15.88
C GLN A 95 -12.70 -6.14 -14.89
N MET A 96 -11.46 -5.65 -15.06
CA MET A 96 -10.88 -4.67 -14.13
C MET A 96 -9.87 -3.74 -14.80
N ILE A 97 -9.68 -2.54 -14.24
CA ILE A 97 -8.74 -1.54 -14.73
C ILE A 97 -7.87 -1.04 -13.58
N PRO A 98 -6.53 -1.02 -13.67
CA PRO A 98 -5.67 -0.37 -12.69
C PRO A 98 -6.02 1.12 -12.52
N HIS A 99 -6.01 1.55 -11.26
CA HIS A 99 -6.38 2.90 -10.85
C HIS A 99 -5.15 3.66 -10.36
N TYR A 100 -4.54 3.17 -9.28
CA TYR A 100 -3.39 3.80 -8.66
C TYR A 100 -2.51 2.76 -7.98
N THR A 101 -1.29 3.15 -7.64
CA THR A 101 -0.41 2.36 -6.77
C THR A 101 -0.25 3.03 -5.41
N ASP A 102 0.01 2.22 -4.40
CA ASP A 102 0.35 2.68 -3.06
C ASP A 102 1.61 1.96 -2.62
N LEU A 103 2.49 2.62 -1.87
CA LEU A 103 3.78 2.07 -1.51
C LEU A 103 4.15 2.30 -0.05
N GLY A 104 4.92 1.38 0.51
CA GLY A 104 5.49 1.51 1.84
C GLY A 104 6.62 2.54 1.85
N VAL A 105 6.48 3.57 2.68
CA VAL A 105 7.49 4.61 2.89
C VAL A 105 7.80 4.78 4.37
N LEU A 106 8.98 5.30 4.67
CA LEU A 106 9.30 5.79 5.99
C LEU A 106 8.91 7.28 6.06
N CYS A 107 8.12 7.62 7.06
CA CYS A 107 7.81 8.98 7.44
C CYS A 107 8.57 9.33 8.72
N TYR A 108 9.17 10.51 8.79
CA TYR A 108 9.81 10.96 10.02
C TYR A 108 9.55 12.43 10.30
N GLN A 109 9.52 12.79 11.59
CA GLN A 109 9.37 14.18 12.02
C GLN A 109 10.76 14.84 12.12
N LYS A 110 11.09 15.71 11.16
CA LYS A 110 12.43 16.25 10.93
C LYS A 110 12.99 16.95 12.17
N GLY A 111 12.32 17.98 12.68
CA GLY A 111 12.79 18.70 13.87
C GLY A 111 13.04 17.81 15.11
N PHE A 112 12.26 16.73 15.29
CA PHE A 112 12.51 15.79 16.40
C PHE A 112 13.73 14.90 16.14
N LEU A 113 13.88 14.41 14.91
CA LEU A 113 15.04 13.61 14.53
C LEU A 113 16.32 14.44 14.57
N GLU A 114 16.29 15.67 14.04
CA GLU A 114 17.38 16.64 14.12
C GLU A 114 17.75 16.96 15.57
N GLY A 115 16.76 17.13 16.45
CA GLY A 115 17.00 17.30 17.88
C GLY A 115 17.69 16.11 18.53
N LEU A 116 17.49 14.90 17.99
CA LEU A 116 18.11 13.67 18.49
C LEU A 116 19.54 13.48 17.97
N VAL A 117 19.80 13.77 16.69
CA VAL A 117 21.08 13.49 16.01
C VAL A 117 21.98 14.71 15.79
N GLY A 118 21.46 15.93 15.99
CA GLY A 118 22.16 17.19 15.81
C GLY A 118 22.40 17.62 14.35
N LYS A 119 21.75 16.97 13.37
CA LYS A 119 21.85 17.26 11.93
C LYS A 119 20.61 16.76 11.17
N ASP A 120 20.28 17.38 10.04
CA ASP A 120 19.23 16.90 9.13
C ASP A 120 19.71 15.61 8.45
N VAL A 121 19.39 14.47 9.06
CA VAL A 121 19.83 13.16 8.57
C VAL A 121 18.67 12.19 8.51
N TYR A 122 18.43 11.73 7.29
CA TYR A 122 17.71 10.50 7.01
C TYR A 122 18.55 9.29 7.42
N THR A 123 17.99 8.40 8.23
CA THR A 123 18.56 7.09 8.55
C THR A 123 18.42 6.15 7.35
N LYS A 124 19.54 5.80 6.72
CA LYS A 124 19.60 4.96 5.52
C LYS A 124 19.45 3.48 5.84
N THR A 125 19.87 3.04 7.03
CA THR A 125 19.82 1.63 7.41
C THR A 125 18.98 1.45 8.67
N TRP A 126 18.45 0.24 8.84
CA TRP A 126 17.78 -0.12 10.08
C TRP A 126 18.72 -0.15 11.28
N GLN A 127 19.99 -0.48 11.07
CA GLN A 127 21.00 -0.42 12.13
C GLN A 127 21.16 1.01 12.67
N GLU A 128 21.16 2.02 11.80
CA GLU A 128 21.19 3.42 12.25
C GLU A 128 19.98 3.75 13.13
N ILE A 129 18.79 3.24 12.82
CA ILE A 129 17.60 3.42 13.68
C ILE A 129 17.78 2.69 15.02
N MET A 130 18.36 1.50 15.02
CA MET A 130 18.67 0.74 16.24
C MET A 130 19.65 1.50 17.15
N ASP A 131 20.69 2.09 16.57
CA ASP A 131 21.68 2.88 17.29
C ASP A 131 21.06 4.13 17.94
N LEU A 132 19.97 4.65 17.38
CA LEU A 132 19.22 5.77 17.95
C LEU A 132 18.40 5.41 19.20
N LYS A 133 18.12 4.13 19.46
CA LYS A 133 17.26 3.72 20.60
C LYS A 133 17.78 4.25 21.93
N LYS A 134 19.07 4.04 22.21
CA LYS A 134 19.68 4.47 23.46
C LYS A 134 19.59 5.98 23.62
N THR A 135 20.00 6.71 22.58
CA THR A 135 19.93 8.17 22.54
C THR A 135 18.50 8.67 22.72
N PHE A 136 17.52 8.01 22.10
CA PHE A 136 16.11 8.33 22.26
C PHE A 136 15.65 8.14 23.71
N ILE A 137 15.95 7.01 24.33
CA ILE A 137 15.58 6.73 25.73
C ILE A 137 16.15 7.77 26.69
N GLU A 138 17.44 8.10 26.54
CA GLU A 138 18.12 9.11 27.37
C GLU A 138 17.50 10.51 27.21
N GLN A 139 16.95 10.80 26.03
CA GLN A 139 16.41 12.12 25.69
C GLN A 139 14.88 12.19 25.68
N LYS A 140 14.16 11.09 25.88
CA LYS A 140 12.70 11.03 25.66
C LYS A 140 11.91 12.06 26.47
N ASN A 141 12.39 12.37 27.68
CA ASN A 141 11.77 13.36 28.56
C ASN A 141 11.80 14.79 27.98
N ARG A 142 12.74 15.09 27.07
CA ARG A 142 12.78 16.37 26.33
C ARG A 142 11.59 16.51 25.38
N PHE A 143 11.03 15.38 24.94
CA PHE A 143 9.89 15.34 24.02
C PHE A 143 8.54 15.15 24.71
N GLY A 144 8.51 14.91 26.02
CA GLY A 144 7.30 14.54 26.78
C GLY A 144 6.15 15.53 26.67
N ASN A 145 6.44 16.84 26.56
CA ASN A 145 5.41 17.87 26.36
C ASN A 145 4.80 17.85 24.95
N ASN A 146 5.44 17.18 23.99
CA ASN A 146 5.06 17.16 22.57
C ASN A 146 4.35 15.85 22.15
N GLN A 147 3.96 15.01 23.11
CA GLN A 147 3.26 13.73 22.86
C GLN A 147 4.06 12.72 22.03
N ILE A 148 5.38 12.87 21.92
CA ILE A 148 6.28 11.90 21.29
C ILE A 148 6.76 10.94 22.37
N TYR A 149 6.31 9.69 22.26
CA TYR A 149 6.60 8.62 23.22
C TYR A 149 7.55 7.57 22.66
N HIS A 150 7.67 7.48 21.33
CA HIS A 150 8.39 6.39 20.66
C HIS A 150 9.37 6.91 19.61
N LEU A 151 10.44 6.16 19.39
CA LEU A 151 11.35 6.36 18.26
C LEU A 151 10.67 5.91 16.97
N PHE A 152 10.14 4.69 16.97
CA PHE A 152 9.42 4.08 15.84
C PHE A 152 8.18 3.36 16.35
N VAL A 153 7.12 3.32 15.54
CA VAL A 153 5.91 2.55 15.82
C VAL A 153 5.67 1.59 14.66
N PHE A 154 5.63 0.29 14.99
CA PHE A 154 5.20 -0.76 14.08
C PHE A 154 3.74 -0.58 13.68
N PRO A 155 3.33 -1.05 12.50
CA PRO A 155 1.93 -1.27 12.21
C PRO A 155 1.27 -2.19 13.26
N ASP A 156 0.06 -1.83 13.70
CA ASP A 156 -0.71 -2.59 14.70
C ASP A 156 -1.09 -3.97 14.13
N THR A 157 -0.73 -5.04 14.85
CA THR A 157 -0.93 -6.44 14.40
C THR A 157 -2.38 -6.87 14.36
N VAL A 158 -3.28 -6.17 15.06
CA VAL A 158 -4.70 -6.52 15.20
C VAL A 158 -5.56 -5.58 14.37
N LYS A 159 -5.38 -4.28 14.54
CA LYS A 159 -6.19 -3.24 13.87
C LYS A 159 -5.73 -2.97 12.45
N ASP A 160 -4.48 -3.27 12.11
CA ASP A 160 -3.91 -3.06 10.78
C ASP A 160 -2.99 -4.22 10.36
N ALA A 161 -3.49 -5.45 10.54
CA ALA A 161 -2.80 -6.69 10.16
C ALA A 161 -2.24 -6.66 8.72
N ARG A 162 -2.91 -5.94 7.82
CA ARG A 162 -2.47 -5.75 6.44
C ARG A 162 -1.20 -4.91 6.31
N GLN A 163 -1.14 -3.78 7.02
CA GLN A 163 0.10 -2.99 7.08
C GLN A 163 1.22 -3.75 7.79
N PHE A 164 0.87 -4.52 8.82
CA PHE A 164 1.81 -5.38 9.51
C PHE A 164 2.40 -6.42 8.57
N MET A 165 1.58 -7.13 7.79
CA MET A 165 2.04 -8.12 6.81
C MET A 165 2.88 -7.50 5.69
N ALA A 166 2.49 -6.34 5.17
CA ALA A 166 3.30 -5.64 4.18
C ALA A 166 4.68 -5.25 4.75
N PHE A 167 4.72 -4.80 6.02
CA PHE A 167 5.98 -4.49 6.70
C PHE A 167 6.85 -5.73 6.95
N PHE A 168 6.24 -6.84 7.36
CA PHE A 168 6.93 -8.13 7.48
C PHE A 168 7.57 -8.55 6.14
N LEU A 169 6.82 -8.47 5.03
CA LEU A 169 7.35 -8.81 3.71
C LEU A 169 8.48 -7.89 3.27
N GLU A 170 8.36 -6.58 3.54
CA GLU A 170 9.44 -5.60 3.27
C GLU A 170 10.75 -6.01 3.92
N LEU A 171 10.70 -6.46 5.17
CA LEU A 171 11.87 -6.96 5.89
C LEU A 171 12.35 -8.30 5.33
N PHE A 172 11.44 -9.26 5.09
CA PHE A 172 11.78 -10.57 4.55
C PHE A 172 12.50 -10.48 3.20
N TRP A 173 11.99 -9.66 2.29
CA TRP A 173 12.65 -9.37 1.02
C TRP A 173 13.98 -8.67 1.20
N ALA A 174 14.09 -7.75 2.17
CA ALA A 174 15.35 -7.08 2.50
C ALA A 174 16.41 -8.01 3.13
N HIS A 175 16.02 -9.21 3.59
CA HIS A 175 16.95 -10.28 3.97
C HIS A 175 17.44 -11.13 2.79
N GLY A 176 16.90 -10.91 1.59
CA GLY A 176 17.41 -11.47 0.34
C GLY A 176 16.59 -12.61 -0.24
N GLU A 177 15.40 -12.87 0.30
CA GLU A 177 14.57 -13.98 -0.14
C GLU A 177 13.17 -13.52 -0.55
N GLU A 178 12.64 -14.14 -1.60
CA GLU A 178 11.28 -13.90 -2.08
C GLU A 178 10.33 -14.97 -1.55
N LEU A 179 9.14 -14.54 -1.10
CA LEU A 179 8.07 -15.47 -0.74
C LEU A 179 7.51 -16.19 -1.98
N TRP A 180 7.59 -15.52 -3.12
CA TRP A 180 7.28 -16.08 -4.44
C TRP A 180 8.33 -15.60 -5.44
N PRO A 181 9.14 -16.49 -6.03
CA PRO A 181 10.16 -16.11 -7.01
C PRO A 181 9.54 -15.56 -8.29
N GLU A 182 10.08 -14.44 -8.78
CA GLU A 182 9.63 -13.82 -10.03
C GLU A 182 9.70 -14.80 -11.22
N GLY A 183 8.60 -14.89 -11.97
CA GLY A 183 8.52 -15.68 -13.20
C GLY A 183 8.19 -17.16 -13.02
N GLU A 184 8.09 -17.68 -11.79
CA GLU A 184 7.60 -19.04 -11.57
C GLU A 184 6.09 -19.11 -11.78
N THR A 185 5.68 -19.99 -12.70
CA THR A 185 4.32 -20.50 -12.80
C THR A 185 4.29 -21.88 -12.19
N LEU A 186 3.98 -21.99 -10.90
CA LEU A 186 3.66 -23.31 -10.34
C LEU A 186 2.31 -23.77 -10.89
N SER A 187 2.24 -25.06 -11.21
CA SER A 187 1.10 -25.68 -11.89
C SER A 187 -0.13 -25.85 -11.00
N SER A 188 0.04 -25.84 -9.69
CA SER A 188 -1.05 -26.14 -8.75
C SER A 188 -0.98 -25.31 -7.48
N ARG A 189 -2.13 -25.20 -6.83
CA ARG A 189 -2.28 -24.60 -5.50
C ARG A 189 -1.45 -25.35 -4.44
N GLU A 190 -1.32 -26.66 -4.58
CA GLU A 190 -0.51 -27.52 -3.70
C GLU A 190 0.98 -27.16 -3.76
N ASP A 191 1.49 -26.93 -4.97
CA ASP A 191 2.88 -26.49 -5.18
C ASP A 191 3.13 -25.16 -4.47
N CYS A 192 2.17 -24.22 -4.54
CA CYS A 192 2.28 -22.92 -3.86
C CYS A 192 2.42 -23.06 -2.34
N TRP A 193 1.58 -23.88 -1.71
CA TRP A 193 1.63 -24.08 -0.25
C TRP A 193 2.90 -24.83 0.18
N THR A 194 3.38 -25.75 -0.65
CA THR A 194 4.66 -26.43 -0.41
C THR A 194 5.81 -25.43 -0.42
N LEU A 195 5.85 -24.54 -1.41
CA LEU A 195 6.84 -23.46 -1.46
C LEU A 195 6.76 -22.55 -0.22
N PHE A 196 5.56 -22.10 0.17
CA PHE A 196 5.41 -21.27 1.37
C PHE A 196 5.91 -21.96 2.63
N LYS A 197 5.66 -23.27 2.77
CA LYS A 197 6.17 -24.07 3.89
C LYS A 197 7.70 -24.11 3.92
N ASP A 198 8.34 -24.22 2.77
CA ASP A 198 9.80 -24.22 2.67
C ASP A 198 10.37 -22.82 2.98
N LYS A 199 9.71 -21.76 2.53
CA LYS A 199 10.07 -20.37 2.85
C LYS A 199 9.97 -20.06 4.35
N VAL A 200 8.97 -20.60 5.05
CA VAL A 200 8.84 -20.43 6.50
C VAL A 200 10.01 -21.04 7.27
N LYS A 201 10.69 -22.04 6.70
CA LYS A 201 11.85 -22.72 7.30
C LYS A 201 13.18 -22.11 6.89
N SER A 202 13.20 -21.08 6.06
CA SER A 202 14.44 -20.49 5.57
C SER A 202 15.14 -19.65 6.64
N ASP A 203 16.45 -19.49 6.46
CA ASP A 203 17.26 -18.63 7.33
C ASP A 203 16.79 -17.17 7.24
N ALA A 204 16.43 -16.67 6.06
CA ALA A 204 15.94 -15.30 5.89
C ALA A 204 14.63 -15.07 6.67
N PHE A 205 13.77 -16.09 6.79
CA PHE A 205 12.54 -15.99 7.57
C PHE A 205 12.86 -15.88 9.06
N ALA A 206 13.75 -16.75 9.55
CA ALA A 206 14.23 -16.70 10.93
C ALA A 206 14.91 -15.35 11.26
N GLU A 207 15.84 -14.90 10.40
CA GLU A 207 16.51 -13.59 10.51
C GLU A 207 15.49 -12.44 10.58
N THR A 208 14.43 -12.49 9.77
CA THR A 208 13.37 -11.48 9.78
C THR A 208 12.62 -11.45 11.11
N LEU A 209 12.27 -12.63 11.66
CA LEU A 209 11.58 -12.69 12.95
C LEU A 209 12.48 -12.22 14.10
N GLU A 210 13.75 -12.63 14.10
CA GLU A 210 14.77 -12.18 15.05
C GLU A 210 14.90 -10.67 15.00
N PHE A 211 15.06 -10.11 13.80
CA PHE A 211 15.23 -8.68 13.58
C PHE A 211 14.00 -7.88 14.03
N MET A 212 12.77 -8.34 13.75
CA MET A 212 11.55 -7.70 14.26
C MET A 212 11.45 -7.72 15.78
N ARG A 213 11.87 -8.82 16.43
CA ARG A 213 11.92 -8.95 17.89
C ARG A 213 12.98 -8.01 18.48
N GLU A 214 14.15 -7.93 17.85
CA GLU A 214 15.24 -7.02 18.24
C GLU A 214 14.83 -5.56 18.11
N LEU A 215 14.12 -5.20 17.04
CA LEU A 215 13.52 -3.87 16.84
C LEU A 215 12.61 -3.47 18.01
N VAL A 216 11.82 -4.38 18.58
CA VAL A 216 11.01 -4.06 19.77
C VAL A 216 11.86 -4.04 21.04
N GLY A 217 12.73 -5.04 21.25
CA GLY A 217 13.59 -5.12 22.43
C GLY A 217 12.81 -5.11 23.74
N ASP A 218 13.13 -4.16 24.63
CA ASP A 218 12.44 -3.93 25.90
C ASP A 218 11.08 -3.21 25.76
N GLY A 219 10.74 -2.76 24.55
CA GLY A 219 9.49 -2.04 24.27
C GLY A 219 9.52 -0.55 24.62
N GLU A 220 10.64 0.00 25.09
CA GLU A 220 10.70 1.38 25.59
C GLU A 220 10.75 2.40 24.43
N ALA A 221 11.70 2.24 23.51
CA ALA A 221 11.84 3.12 22.34
C ALA A 221 10.87 2.75 21.21
N ILE A 222 10.56 1.46 21.05
CA ILE A 222 9.70 0.93 20.00
C ILE A 222 8.69 0.01 20.68
N PRO A 223 7.40 0.38 20.76
CA PRO A 223 6.44 -0.35 21.55
C PRO A 223 6.10 -1.70 20.91
N ASN A 224 5.67 -2.64 21.75
CA ASN A 224 5.12 -3.91 21.28
C ASN A 224 3.87 -3.65 20.41
N PRO A 225 3.85 -4.07 19.13
CA PRO A 225 2.73 -3.79 18.23
C PRO A 225 1.42 -4.47 18.62
N ASN A 226 1.44 -5.49 19.49
CA ASN A 226 0.24 -6.10 20.04
C ASN A 226 -0.48 -5.21 21.06
N VAL A 227 0.26 -4.35 21.76
CA VAL A 227 -0.30 -3.32 22.65
C VAL A 227 -0.72 -2.10 21.84
N GLY A 228 0.01 -1.85 20.76
CA GLY A 228 -0.22 -0.79 19.81
C GLY A 228 0.50 0.50 20.16
N GLY A 229 0.48 1.42 19.21
CA GLY A 229 1.02 2.77 19.32
C GLY A 229 0.44 3.60 18.19
N HIS A 230 0.29 4.90 18.39
CA HIS A 230 -0.15 5.77 17.30
C HIS A 230 1.06 6.38 16.61
N TYR A 231 1.12 6.36 15.27
CA TYR A 231 2.24 6.92 14.50
C TYR A 231 2.48 8.42 14.74
N HIS A 232 1.49 9.16 15.25
CA HIS A 232 1.67 10.56 15.67
C HIS A 232 2.49 10.70 16.96
N GLN A 233 2.66 9.61 17.71
CA GLN A 233 3.43 9.54 18.94
C GLN A 233 4.86 9.08 18.69
N SER A 234 5.29 8.92 17.43
CA SER A 234 6.62 8.46 17.10
C SER A 234 7.40 9.42 16.21
N ILE A 235 8.72 9.43 16.35
CA ILE A 235 9.60 10.22 15.47
C ILE A 235 9.57 9.62 14.06
N LEU A 236 9.65 8.30 13.95
CA LEU A 236 9.68 7.52 12.72
C LEU A 236 8.41 6.65 12.63
N SER A 237 7.89 6.43 11.43
CA SER A 237 6.80 5.46 11.21
C SER A 237 6.80 4.96 9.76
N ARG A 238 6.52 3.67 9.58
CA ARG A 238 6.23 3.11 8.25
C ARG A 238 4.78 3.42 7.88
N ARG A 239 4.53 3.90 6.66
CA ARG A 239 3.22 4.30 6.17
C ARG A 239 3.02 3.88 4.73
N TRP A 240 1.77 3.59 4.38
CA TRP A 240 1.33 3.67 2.99
C TRP A 240 1.33 5.13 2.55
N TYR A 241 1.97 5.43 1.42
CA TYR A 241 2.04 6.77 0.86
C TYR A 241 0.65 7.40 0.70
N GLY A 242 -0.33 6.64 0.19
CA GLY A 242 -1.71 7.08 0.00
C GLY A 242 -2.45 7.43 1.30
N LYS A 243 -1.95 7.00 2.47
CA LYS A 243 -2.50 7.33 3.80
C LYS A 243 -1.88 8.58 4.40
N ILE A 244 -0.89 9.20 3.75
CA ILE A 244 -0.24 10.41 4.24
C ILE A 244 -1.09 11.62 3.78
N LYS A 245 -1.90 12.17 4.70
CA LYS A 245 -2.78 13.30 4.42
C LYS A 245 -1.99 14.61 4.54
N LEU A 246 -1.46 15.09 3.43
CA LEU A 246 -0.71 16.34 3.38
C LEU A 246 -1.30 17.23 2.32
N TYR A 247 -2.45 17.81 2.64
CA TYR A 247 -2.99 18.82 1.76
C TYR A 247 -2.12 20.07 1.92
N ARG A 248 -1.69 20.67 0.80
CA ARG A 248 -1.10 22.01 0.80
C ARG A 248 -1.97 23.02 1.57
N GLN A 249 -3.28 22.84 1.47
CA GLN A 249 -4.27 23.60 2.24
C GLN A 249 -4.15 23.36 3.76
N ASP A 250 -3.79 22.18 4.23
CA ASP A 250 -3.59 21.91 5.67
C ASP A 250 -2.36 22.66 6.20
N MET A 251 -1.28 22.71 5.40
CA MET A 251 -0.10 23.53 5.71
C MET A 251 -0.46 25.01 5.75
N GLU A 252 -1.15 25.52 4.73
CA GLU A 252 -1.60 26.91 4.67
C GLU A 252 -2.58 27.25 5.82
N ASN A 253 -3.50 26.34 6.15
CA ASN A 253 -4.43 26.51 7.25
C ASN A 253 -3.72 26.52 8.60
N ARG A 254 -2.71 25.66 8.81
CA ARG A 254 -1.89 25.65 10.03
C ARG A 254 -1.11 26.93 10.22
N ARG A 255 -0.46 27.43 9.16
CA ARG A 255 0.21 28.74 9.16
C ARG A 255 -0.73 29.87 9.55
N ARG A 256 -1.97 29.83 9.06
CA ARG A 256 -3.02 30.83 9.40
C ARG A 256 -3.46 30.79 10.86
N VAL A 257 -3.34 29.65 11.54
CA VAL A 257 -3.71 29.50 12.96
C VAL A 257 -2.49 29.44 13.88
N GLU A 258 -1.33 29.92 13.41
CA GLU A 258 -0.05 29.93 14.13
C GLU A 258 0.35 28.57 14.74
N LYS A 259 -0.18 27.47 14.18
CA LYS A 259 0.28 26.13 14.55
C LYS A 259 1.59 25.87 13.81
N PRO A 260 2.58 25.25 14.47
CA PRO A 260 3.81 24.88 13.80
C PRO A 260 3.51 24.05 12.56
N ASP A 261 4.25 24.36 11.49
CA ASP A 261 4.23 23.57 10.26
C ASP A 261 4.51 22.11 10.63
N PHE A 262 3.82 21.20 9.92
CA PHE A 262 4.13 19.79 10.04
C PHE A 262 5.49 19.56 9.39
N ASP A 263 6.54 19.52 10.21
CA ASP A 263 7.90 19.30 9.75
C ASP A 263 8.19 17.79 9.71
N PHE A 264 7.67 17.12 8.69
CA PHE A 264 7.93 15.71 8.42
C PHE A 264 8.56 15.54 7.03
N ALA A 265 9.30 14.46 6.85
CA ALA A 265 9.79 14.03 5.55
C ALA A 265 9.29 12.62 5.23
N ILE A 266 9.21 12.35 3.92
CA ILE A 266 8.93 11.04 3.35
C ILE A 266 10.19 10.60 2.62
N VAL A 267 10.57 9.36 2.86
CA VAL A 267 11.82 8.77 2.37
C VAL A 267 11.59 7.27 2.10
N PRO A 268 12.45 6.62 1.30
CA PRO A 268 12.42 5.17 1.15
C PRO A 268 12.51 4.46 2.51
N LEU A 269 12.18 3.18 2.54
CA LEU A 269 12.40 2.39 3.75
C LEU A 269 13.91 2.20 3.99
N PRO A 270 14.36 2.11 5.25
CA PRO A 270 15.76 1.84 5.54
C PRO A 270 16.18 0.47 5.01
N GLU A 271 17.45 0.37 4.64
CA GLU A 271 18.07 -0.85 4.17
C GLU A 271 18.34 -1.79 5.37
N VAL A 272 18.01 -3.08 5.21
CA VAL A 272 18.47 -4.12 6.15
C VAL A 272 19.87 -4.55 5.74
N LYS A 273 20.05 -4.91 4.47
CA LYS A 273 21.33 -5.29 3.85
C LYS A 273 21.66 -4.32 2.70
N PRO A 274 22.79 -3.58 2.74
CA PRO A 274 23.12 -2.57 1.73
C PRO A 274 23.19 -3.10 0.28
N GLU A 275 23.58 -4.36 0.09
CA GLU A 275 23.71 -4.99 -1.22
C GLU A 275 22.37 -5.23 -1.93
N ILE A 276 21.29 -5.42 -1.14
CA ILE A 276 19.90 -5.54 -1.59
C ILE A 276 19.29 -4.16 -1.79
N GLY A 277 19.58 -3.24 -0.86
CA GLY A 277 19.06 -1.88 -0.87
C GLY A 277 17.68 -1.76 -0.21
N SER A 278 17.01 -0.65 -0.48
CA SER A 278 15.72 -0.32 0.14
C SER A 278 14.63 -1.17 -0.50
N THR A 279 13.88 -1.93 0.29
CA THR A 279 12.78 -2.74 -0.22
C THR A 279 11.44 -2.17 0.23
N SER A 280 10.52 -1.98 -0.71
CA SER A 280 9.19 -1.43 -0.46
C SER A 280 8.11 -2.30 -1.08
N CYS A 281 7.06 -2.52 -0.30
CA CYS A 281 5.86 -3.18 -0.78
C CYS A 281 5.07 -2.20 -1.67
N LEU A 282 4.69 -2.66 -2.85
CA LEU A 282 3.84 -1.95 -3.81
C LEU A 282 2.47 -2.63 -3.88
N ASP A 283 1.44 -1.91 -3.46
CA ASP A 283 0.05 -2.32 -3.65
C ASP A 283 -0.50 -1.69 -4.93
N ILE A 284 -1.25 -2.46 -5.70
CA ILE A 284 -1.94 -1.99 -6.90
C ILE A 284 -3.43 -1.99 -6.62
N TYR A 285 -4.09 -0.87 -6.88
CA TYR A 285 -5.54 -0.75 -6.78
C TYR A 285 -6.16 -0.82 -8.16
N CYS A 286 -7.24 -1.57 -8.26
CA CYS A 286 -8.02 -1.76 -9.47
C CYS A 286 -9.43 -1.23 -9.27
N LEU A 287 -10.01 -0.77 -10.36
CA LEU A 287 -11.41 -0.43 -10.53
C LEU A 287 -12.13 -1.59 -11.21
N GLY A 288 -13.34 -1.86 -10.78
CA GLY A 288 -14.21 -2.87 -11.38
C GLY A 288 -15.67 -2.57 -11.11
N VAL A 289 -16.56 -3.14 -11.92
CA VAL A 289 -18.01 -3.00 -11.76
C VAL A 289 -18.58 -4.34 -11.31
N MET A 290 -19.32 -4.37 -10.20
CA MET A 290 -19.92 -5.63 -9.73
C MET A 290 -21.03 -6.13 -10.65
N LYS A 291 -21.04 -7.43 -10.89
CA LYS A 291 -22.13 -8.18 -11.51
C LYS A 291 -23.41 -7.99 -10.68
N GLY A 292 -24.50 -7.67 -11.35
CA GLY A 292 -25.76 -7.28 -10.71
C GLY A 292 -25.88 -5.78 -10.41
N ALA A 293 -24.96 -4.95 -10.90
CA ALA A 293 -25.25 -3.53 -11.10
C ALA A 293 -26.42 -3.39 -12.10
N LEU A 294 -27.38 -2.50 -11.81
CA LEU A 294 -28.54 -2.29 -12.69
C LEU A 294 -28.20 -1.53 -13.98
N ALA A 295 -27.10 -0.79 -13.96
CA ALA A 295 -26.57 -0.03 -15.10
C ALA A 295 -25.04 -0.08 -15.06
N PRO A 296 -24.42 -1.22 -15.45
CA PRO A 296 -22.97 -1.38 -15.45
C PRO A 296 -22.26 -0.40 -16.39
N GLU A 297 -22.90 0.00 -17.49
CA GLU A 297 -22.40 0.99 -18.45
C GLU A 297 -22.16 2.34 -17.77
N THR A 298 -23.07 2.75 -16.87
CA THR A 298 -22.89 3.96 -16.06
C THR A 298 -21.70 3.83 -15.10
N GLY A 299 -21.42 2.62 -14.61
CA GLY A 299 -20.23 2.32 -13.81
C GLY A 299 -18.94 2.49 -14.59
N TRP A 300 -18.90 1.98 -15.83
CA TRP A 300 -17.76 2.16 -16.71
C TRP A 300 -17.57 3.62 -17.17
N MET A 301 -18.67 4.34 -17.45
CA MET A 301 -18.62 5.79 -17.70
C MET A 301 -18.05 6.56 -16.50
N PHE A 302 -18.44 6.19 -15.27
CA PHE A 302 -17.89 6.80 -14.06
C PHE A 302 -16.38 6.51 -13.90
N ILE A 303 -15.97 5.27 -14.17
CA ILE A 303 -14.55 4.89 -14.16
C ILE A 303 -13.76 5.72 -15.19
N ASP A 304 -14.34 6.00 -16.35
CA ASP A 304 -13.70 6.83 -17.37
C ASP A 304 -13.48 8.28 -16.95
N GLU A 305 -14.47 8.87 -16.31
CA GLU A 305 -14.35 10.19 -15.70
C GLU A 305 -13.35 10.19 -14.52
N LEU A 306 -13.29 9.09 -13.76
CA LEU A 306 -12.34 8.94 -12.66
C LEU A 306 -10.90 8.85 -13.15
N LEU A 307 -10.70 8.16 -14.27
CA LEU A 307 -9.42 7.98 -14.94
C LEU A 307 -9.17 9.04 -16.03
N ASP A 308 -9.72 10.23 -15.89
CA ASP A 308 -9.36 11.34 -16.76
C ASP A 308 -7.94 11.86 -16.46
N PHE A 309 -7.20 12.25 -17.50
CA PHE A 309 -5.80 12.64 -17.38
C PHE A 309 -5.62 13.95 -16.58
N ASP A 310 -6.51 14.92 -16.75
CA ASP A 310 -6.44 16.18 -16.02
C ASP A 310 -6.81 15.98 -14.55
N ARG A 311 -7.76 15.09 -14.28
CA ARG A 311 -8.10 14.70 -12.91
C ARG A 311 -6.90 14.02 -12.22
N ASP A 312 -6.19 13.16 -12.92
CA ASP A 312 -4.97 12.53 -12.40
C ASP A 312 -3.88 13.57 -12.10
N ILE A 313 -3.65 14.53 -13.01
CA ILE A 313 -2.71 15.63 -12.75
C ILE A 313 -3.13 16.40 -11.48
N GLN A 314 -4.41 16.71 -11.33
CA GLN A 314 -4.91 17.41 -10.15
C GLN A 314 -4.75 16.57 -8.86
N GLN A 315 -4.99 15.26 -8.91
CA GLN A 315 -4.80 14.36 -7.76
C GLN A 315 -3.33 14.27 -7.37
N CYS A 316 -2.43 14.03 -8.34
CA CYS A 316 -0.99 14.07 -8.13
C CYS A 316 -0.55 15.40 -7.53
N ALA A 317 -0.95 16.53 -8.11
CA ALA A 317 -0.55 17.85 -7.63
C ALA A 317 -1.10 18.18 -6.22
N ARG A 318 -2.26 17.62 -5.85
CA ARG A 318 -2.88 17.87 -4.53
C ARG A 318 -2.44 16.92 -3.43
N ARG A 319 -2.10 15.67 -3.77
CA ARG A 319 -1.89 14.58 -2.82
C ARG A 319 -0.55 13.84 -2.98
N GLY A 320 0.23 14.14 -4.01
CA GLY A 320 1.44 13.38 -4.36
C GLY A 320 1.16 11.95 -4.81
N PHE A 321 -0.09 11.62 -5.10
CA PHE A 321 -0.56 10.24 -5.20
C PHE A 321 0.16 9.47 -6.32
N PRO A 322 0.64 8.23 -6.08
CA PRO A 322 1.25 7.43 -7.14
C PRO A 322 0.17 6.95 -8.13
N ILE A 323 0.03 7.66 -9.25
CA ILE A 323 -0.85 7.30 -10.37
C ILE A 323 -0.12 6.33 -11.29
N VAL A 324 -0.84 5.36 -11.86
CA VAL A 324 -0.25 4.31 -12.72
C VAL A 324 0.20 4.86 -14.09
N LYS A 325 -0.35 6.01 -14.52
CA LYS A 325 -0.11 6.59 -15.84
C LYS A 325 1.22 7.34 -15.91
N GLU A 326 2.20 6.74 -16.58
CA GLU A 326 3.51 7.34 -16.82
C GLU A 326 3.46 8.76 -17.43
N GLY A 327 2.52 9.00 -18.35
CA GLY A 327 2.34 10.32 -18.99
C GLY A 327 2.08 11.46 -17.99
N VAL A 328 1.48 11.17 -16.84
CA VAL A 328 1.19 12.15 -15.78
C VAL A 328 2.50 12.68 -15.19
N TYR A 329 3.48 11.82 -14.91
CA TYR A 329 4.77 12.23 -14.35
C TYR A 329 5.65 12.96 -15.35
N ARG A 330 5.48 12.67 -16.65
CA ARG A 330 6.21 13.38 -17.71
C ARG A 330 5.70 14.81 -17.91
N SER A 331 4.51 15.15 -17.38
CA SER A 331 3.92 16.49 -17.44
C SER A 331 4.73 17.52 -16.66
N ASP A 332 5.00 18.67 -17.29
CA ASP A 332 5.74 19.78 -16.66
C ASP A 332 4.96 20.41 -15.48
N HIS A 333 3.64 20.25 -15.45
CA HIS A 333 2.82 20.66 -14.31
C HIS A 333 3.14 19.85 -13.05
N ILE A 334 3.36 18.54 -13.20
CA ILE A 334 3.69 17.64 -12.08
C ILE A 334 5.13 17.85 -11.60
N LYS A 335 6.09 18.02 -12.52
CA LYS A 335 7.48 18.39 -12.18
C LYS A 335 7.56 19.64 -11.29
N LYS A 336 6.78 20.66 -11.62
CA LYS A 336 6.72 21.92 -10.86
C LYS A 336 5.95 21.78 -9.55
N ALA A 337 4.87 20.99 -9.54
CA ALA A 337 4.02 20.82 -8.36
C ALA A 337 4.65 19.94 -7.27
N LEU A 338 5.41 18.92 -7.66
CA LEU A 338 5.99 17.93 -6.75
C LEU A 338 7.45 18.21 -6.40
N SER A 339 8.02 19.39 -6.66
CA SER A 339 9.49 19.65 -6.67
C SER A 339 10.36 19.04 -5.54
N LEU A 340 9.83 18.76 -4.34
CA LEU A 340 10.51 18.03 -3.26
C LEU A 340 10.29 16.50 -3.28
N ASP A 341 9.08 16.04 -3.61
CA ASP A 341 8.70 14.60 -3.65
C ASP A 341 8.86 13.98 -5.05
N TYR A 342 9.05 14.80 -6.08
CA TYR A 342 9.07 14.38 -7.48
C TYR A 342 10.20 13.39 -7.73
N ASN A 343 11.39 13.62 -7.16
CA ASN A 343 12.52 12.70 -7.35
C ASN A 343 12.31 11.37 -6.64
N ILE A 344 11.63 11.36 -5.48
CA ILE A 344 11.30 10.13 -4.74
C ILE A 344 10.21 9.37 -5.50
N ILE A 345 9.10 10.03 -5.82
CA ILE A 345 7.98 9.44 -6.57
C ILE A 345 8.44 8.98 -7.95
N THR A 346 9.28 9.75 -8.66
CA THR A 346 9.78 9.32 -9.98
C THR A 346 10.89 8.28 -9.88
N SER A 347 11.73 8.25 -8.84
CA SER A 347 12.64 7.11 -8.63
C SER A 347 11.87 5.84 -8.26
N ILE A 348 10.68 5.98 -7.67
CA ILE A 348 9.77 4.89 -7.35
C ILE A 348 8.95 4.41 -8.57
N VAL A 349 8.37 5.34 -9.31
CA VAL A 349 7.39 5.04 -10.38
C VAL A 349 8.05 4.93 -11.75
N LEU A 350 9.22 5.53 -11.96
CA LEU A 350 9.98 5.43 -13.20
C LEU A 350 11.37 4.93 -12.82
N PRO A 351 11.55 3.62 -12.57
CA PRO A 351 12.87 3.06 -12.29
C PRO A 351 13.75 3.28 -13.52
N LYS A 352 14.40 4.44 -13.56
CA LYS A 352 15.56 4.65 -14.41
C LYS A 352 16.71 3.94 -13.73
N GLU A 353 17.56 3.31 -14.52
CA GLU A 353 18.86 2.74 -14.13
C GLU A 353 19.85 3.78 -13.54
N THR A 354 19.39 4.98 -13.17
CA THR A 354 20.21 6.19 -13.00
C THR A 354 20.14 6.81 -11.61
N SER A 355 20.06 6.04 -10.52
CA SER A 355 20.37 6.61 -9.21
C SER A 355 21.18 5.63 -8.37
N ASP A 356 22.14 6.15 -7.61
CA ASP A 356 23.07 5.43 -6.74
C ASP A 356 22.40 4.61 -5.61
N ARG A 357 21.08 4.37 -5.68
CA ARG A 357 20.27 3.64 -4.71
C ARG A 357 19.50 2.54 -5.42
N LYS A 358 19.75 1.29 -5.03
CA LYS A 358 18.88 0.16 -5.38
C LYS A 358 17.62 0.24 -4.53
N ILE A 359 16.52 0.70 -5.13
CA ILE A 359 15.19 0.56 -4.51
C ILE A 359 14.50 -0.61 -5.20
N CYS A 360 14.17 -1.64 -4.44
CA CYS A 360 13.47 -2.83 -4.89
C CYS A 360 11.98 -2.68 -4.56
N PHE A 361 11.14 -2.72 -5.59
CA PHE A 361 9.70 -2.83 -5.41
C PHE A 361 9.28 -4.28 -5.56
N ARG A 362 8.38 -4.71 -4.67
CA ARG A 362 7.78 -6.04 -4.70
C ARG A 362 6.28 -5.91 -4.47
N ARG A 363 5.49 -6.68 -5.22
CA ARG A 363 4.03 -6.55 -5.24
C ARG A 363 3.37 -7.67 -4.46
N THR A 364 2.42 -7.33 -3.60
CA THR A 364 1.60 -8.32 -2.90
C THR A 364 0.74 -9.14 -3.84
N CYS A 365 0.31 -8.54 -4.96
CA CYS A 365 -0.49 -9.24 -5.96
C CYS A 365 0.29 -10.25 -6.80
N ASP A 366 1.63 -10.28 -6.71
CA ASP A 366 2.44 -11.30 -7.38
C ASP A 366 2.51 -12.58 -6.54
N ILE A 367 2.14 -12.53 -5.26
CA ILE A 367 2.12 -13.68 -4.36
C ILE A 367 0.78 -14.42 -4.56
N PRO A 368 0.80 -15.68 -5.03
CA PRO A 368 -0.43 -16.45 -5.21
C PRO A 368 -1.19 -16.61 -3.88
N TYR A 369 -2.51 -16.49 -3.95
CA TYR A 369 -3.38 -16.62 -2.77
C TYR A 369 -2.99 -15.68 -1.61
N TYR A 370 -2.42 -14.50 -1.89
CA TYR A 370 -1.93 -13.57 -0.88
C TYR A 370 -2.94 -13.27 0.24
N TYR A 371 -4.24 -13.16 -0.08
CA TYR A 371 -5.27 -12.97 0.93
C TYR A 371 -5.25 -14.06 2.01
N GLU A 372 -5.05 -15.31 1.61
CA GLU A 372 -5.04 -16.45 2.51
C GLU A 372 -3.73 -16.51 3.30
N VAL A 373 -2.60 -16.23 2.63
CA VAL A 373 -1.30 -16.06 3.30
C VAL A 373 -1.40 -14.97 4.36
N GLU A 374 -1.99 -13.81 4.06
CA GLU A 374 -2.23 -12.71 5.01
C GLU A 374 -3.07 -13.16 6.21
N GLN A 375 -4.18 -13.88 5.98
CA GLN A 375 -5.05 -14.37 7.06
C GLN A 375 -4.36 -15.43 7.94
N LEU A 376 -3.51 -16.28 7.37
CA LEU A 376 -2.82 -17.36 8.07
C LEU A 376 -1.58 -16.85 8.82
N PHE A 377 -0.74 -16.04 8.16
CA PHE A 377 0.55 -15.62 8.67
C PHE A 377 0.41 -14.56 9.75
N ALA A 378 -0.44 -13.54 9.56
CA ALA A 378 -0.51 -12.40 10.48
C ALA A 378 -0.83 -12.80 11.94
N PRO A 379 -1.82 -13.68 12.22
CA PRO A 379 -2.15 -14.09 13.59
C PRO A 379 -1.07 -14.94 14.26
N ILE A 380 -0.24 -15.66 13.49
CA ILE A 380 0.84 -16.52 13.99
C ILE A 380 2.11 -15.68 14.20
N ILE A 381 2.50 -14.89 13.20
CA ILE A 381 3.70 -14.03 13.25
C ILE A 381 3.59 -12.99 14.36
N ARG A 382 2.42 -12.43 14.67
CA ARG A 382 2.29 -11.50 15.81
C ARG A 382 2.70 -12.12 17.17
N GLY A 383 2.77 -13.46 17.24
CA GLY A 383 3.31 -14.20 18.37
C GLY A 383 4.80 -13.96 18.62
N ILE A 384 5.55 -13.39 17.67
CA ILE A 384 7.00 -13.11 17.86
C ILE A 384 7.27 -12.11 18.96
N PHE A 385 6.28 -11.26 19.27
CA PHE A 385 6.36 -10.24 20.31
C PHE A 385 5.88 -10.74 21.68
N ASP A 386 5.59 -12.03 21.79
CA ASP A 386 5.42 -12.73 23.05
C ASP A 386 6.81 -13.23 23.49
N GLN A 387 7.33 -12.68 24.61
CA GLN A 387 8.68 -12.98 25.08
C GLN A 387 8.85 -14.45 25.48
N ASP A 388 7.76 -15.13 25.82
CA ASP A 388 7.78 -16.53 26.23
C ASP A 388 7.80 -17.50 25.04
N LYS A 389 7.56 -17.00 23.81
CA LYS A 389 7.55 -17.83 22.60
C LYS A 389 8.92 -17.91 21.93
N ARG A 390 9.37 -19.13 21.67
CA ARG A 390 10.54 -19.36 20.84
C ARG A 390 10.21 -19.09 19.37
N LEU A 391 11.20 -18.66 18.59
CA LEU A 391 10.99 -18.37 17.17
C LEU A 391 10.74 -19.66 16.38
N GLU A 392 11.39 -20.74 16.80
CA GLU A 392 11.20 -22.07 16.23
C GLU A 392 9.76 -22.57 16.42
N ASP A 393 9.13 -22.24 17.55
CA ASP A 393 7.72 -22.59 17.79
C ASP A 393 6.78 -21.85 16.84
N ILE A 394 7.12 -20.62 16.45
CA ILE A 394 6.34 -19.81 15.51
C ILE A 394 6.50 -20.34 14.09
N GLN A 395 7.72 -20.68 13.67
CA GLN A 395 7.97 -21.34 12.39
C GLN A 395 7.28 -22.70 12.32
N ALA A 396 7.34 -23.50 13.40
CA ALA A 396 6.66 -24.78 13.48
C ALA A 396 5.14 -24.62 13.39
N SER A 397 4.55 -23.70 14.18
CA SER A 397 3.11 -23.41 14.15
C SER A 397 2.65 -22.99 12.76
N LEU A 398 3.43 -22.17 12.06
CA LEU A 398 3.10 -21.71 10.71
C LEU A 398 3.23 -22.85 9.68
N ALA A 399 4.27 -23.68 9.79
CA ALA A 399 4.44 -24.84 8.93
C ALA A 399 3.34 -25.89 9.13
N GLU A 400 2.85 -26.08 10.36
CA GLU A 400 1.69 -26.92 10.69
C GLU A 400 0.40 -26.33 10.13
N ALA A 401 0.15 -25.04 10.34
CA ALA A 401 -1.05 -24.37 9.84
C ALA A 401 -1.13 -24.40 8.30
N ILE A 402 0.01 -24.33 7.60
CA ILE A 402 0.07 -24.51 6.14
C ILE A 402 -0.34 -25.94 5.73
N ILE A 403 0.02 -26.97 6.51
CA ILE A 403 -0.40 -28.36 6.25
C ILE A 403 -1.91 -28.50 6.47
N GLU A 404 -2.44 -27.94 7.55
CA GLU A 404 -3.88 -27.99 7.84
C GLU A 404 -4.71 -27.28 6.75
N GLU A 405 -4.27 -26.09 6.33
CA GLU A 405 -4.92 -25.33 5.26
C GLU A 405 -4.89 -26.07 3.92
N LYS A 406 -3.80 -26.80 3.65
CA LYS A 406 -3.70 -27.69 2.49
C LYS A 406 -4.74 -28.81 2.56
N LEU A 407 -4.82 -29.51 3.70
CA LEU A 407 -5.74 -30.65 3.89
C LEU A 407 -7.22 -30.24 3.90
N ALA A 408 -7.56 -29.03 4.35
CA ALA A 408 -8.95 -28.58 4.43
C ALA A 408 -9.58 -28.24 3.06
N LYS A 409 -8.75 -28.11 2.00
CA LYS A 409 -9.16 -27.66 0.66
C LYS A 409 -8.97 -28.73 -0.43
N GLU A 410 -8.47 -29.91 -0.04
CA GLU A 410 -8.55 -31.17 -0.79
C GLU A 410 -9.87 -31.89 -0.45
#